data_AF-A0A392TKF3-F1
#
_entry.id   AF-A0A392TKF3-F1
#
_cell.length_a   1.000
_cell.length_b   1.000
_cell.length_c   1.000
_cell.angle_alpha   90.00
_cell.angle_beta   90.00
_cell.angle_gamma   90.00
#
_symmetry.space_group_name_H-M   'P 1'
#
loop_
_entity.id
_entity.type
_entity.pdbx_description
1 polymer ?
#
loop_
_entity_poly.entity_id
_entity_poly.type
_entity_poly.pdbx_seq_one_letter_code
_entity_poly.pdbx_strand_id
1 'polypeptide(L)'
;VISLIERFYDPQGGEILIDGINLREFQLKWIRQKIGLVSQEPVLFAGSIKENIGYGKDAATDEEIKAAAELANAANFIDKFPHVSS
;
A
#
# COMPACT_ATOMS: atom_id res chain seq x y z
N VAL A 1 5.50 -9.17 14.58
CA VAL A 1 4.58 -8.10 15.08
C VAL A 1 3.69 -7.57 13.96
N ILE A 2 4.24 -7.06 12.85
CA ILE A 2 3.45 -6.51 11.72
C ILE A 2 2.35 -7.46 11.22
N SER A 3 2.68 -8.74 11.02
CA SER A 3 1.70 -9.75 10.56
C SER A 3 0.51 -9.97 11.52
N LEU A 4 0.63 -9.60 12.80
CA LEU A 4 -0.49 -9.61 13.74
C LEU A 4 -1.39 -8.38 13.56
N ILE A 5 -0.79 -7.21 13.28
CA ILE A 5 -1.51 -5.95 13.01
C ILE A 5 -2.29 -6.06 11.69
N GLU A 6 -1.70 -6.67 10.67
CA GLU A 6 -2.37 -6.97 9.40
C GLU A 6 -3.37 -8.13 9.47
N ARG A 7 -3.49 -8.73 10.66
CA ARG A 7 -4.34 -9.88 10.97
C ARG A 7 -4.14 -11.06 10.02
N PHE A 8 -2.90 -11.28 9.58
CA PHE A 8 -2.50 -12.55 8.96
C PHE A 8 -2.46 -13.68 10.00
N TYR A 9 -2.21 -13.32 11.26
CA TYR A 9 -2.31 -14.21 12.41
C TYR A 9 -2.99 -13.50 13.58
N ASP A 10 -3.65 -14.27 14.44
CA ASP A 10 -4.17 -13.79 15.72
C ASP A 10 -3.13 -13.99 16.84
N PRO A 11 -3.06 -13.09 17.83
CA PRO A 11 -2.20 -13.30 19.00
C PRO A 11 -2.69 -14.51 19.81
N GLN A 12 -1.75 -15.37 20.23
CA GLN A 12 -2.04 -16.55 21.06
C GLN A 12 -2.47 -16.18 22.49
N GLY A 13 -2.08 -14.99 22.97
CA GLY A 13 -2.47 -14.44 24.26
C GLY A 13 -2.47 -12.92 24.22
N GLY A 14 -3.35 -12.31 25.01
CA GLY A 14 -3.58 -10.86 25.00
C GLY A 14 -4.44 -10.39 23.82
N GLU A 15 -4.39 -9.08 23.59
CA GLU A 15 -5.16 -8.42 22.53
C GLU A 15 -4.39 -7.26 21.91
N ILE A 16 -4.82 -6.89 20.70
CA ILE A 16 -4.33 -5.71 19.99
C ILE A 16 -5.54 -4.76 19.90
N LEU A 17 -5.38 -3.55 20.40
CA LEU A 17 -6.42 -2.53 20.41
C LEU A 17 -6.07 -1.42 19.43
N ILE A 18 -7.06 -0.98 18.65
CA ILE A 18 -7.00 0.25 17.85
C ILE A 18 -8.09 1.16 18.41
N ASP A 19 -7.68 2.30 18.96
CA ASP A 19 -8.58 3.25 19.65
C ASP A 19 -9.45 2.58 20.74
N GLY A 20 -8.88 1.61 21.46
CA GLY A 20 -9.56 0.87 22.52
C GLY A 20 -10.49 -0.25 22.04
N ILE A 21 -10.68 -0.41 20.73
CA ILE A 21 -11.49 -1.48 20.14
C ILE A 21 -10.57 -2.65 19.76
N ASN A 22 -10.99 -3.87 20.05
CA ASN A 22 -10.19 -5.04 19.71
C ASN A 22 -10.06 -5.20 18.18
N LEU A 23 -8.85 -5.42 17.70
CA LEU A 23 -8.53 -5.60 16.28
C LEU A 23 -9.41 -6.69 15.59
N ARG A 24 -9.85 -7.68 16.35
CA ARG A 24 -10.72 -8.78 15.88
C ARG A 24 -12.15 -8.33 15.57
N GLU A 25 -12.61 -7.23 16.17
CA GLU A 25 -13.95 -6.69 15.95
C GLU A 25 -14.06 -5.95 14.60
N PHE A 26 -12.94 -5.51 14.03
CA PHE A 26 -12.96 -4.84 12.73
C PHE A 26 -13.12 -5.83 11.57
N GLN A 27 -13.78 -5.36 10.52
CA GLN A 27 -13.84 -6.07 9.24
C GLN A 27 -12.45 -6.09 8.60
N LEU A 28 -11.96 -7.29 8.21
CA LEU A 28 -10.56 -7.48 7.79
C LEU A 28 -10.15 -6.60 6.60
N LYS A 29 -11.03 -6.46 5.58
CA LYS A 29 -10.77 -5.60 4.42
C LYS A 29 -10.68 -4.13 4.84
N TRP A 30 -11.61 -3.68 5.67
CA TRP A 30 -11.65 -2.31 6.16
C TRP A 30 -10.36 -1.93 6.91
N ILE A 31 -9.89 -2.76 7.85
CA ILE A 31 -8.68 -2.41 8.60
C ILE A 31 -7.43 -2.39 7.72
N ARG A 32 -7.32 -3.32 6.76
CA ARG A 32 -6.22 -3.34 5.79
C ARG A 32 -6.21 -2.11 4.89
N GLN A 33 -7.37 -1.54 4.56
CA GLN A 33 -7.45 -0.26 3.83
C GLN A 33 -7.01 0.96 4.65
N LYS A 34 -6.87 0.83 5.97
CA LYS A 34 -6.36 1.90 6.85
C LYS A 34 -4.87 1.81 7.12
N ILE A 35 -4.19 0.79 6.62
CA ILE A 35 -2.77 0.53 6.87
C ILE A 35 -2.01 0.62 5.53
N GLY A 36 -1.08 1.57 5.44
CA GLY A 36 -0.08 1.57 4.37
C GLY A 36 1.15 0.80 4.84
N LEU A 37 1.49 -0.31 4.17
CA LEU A 37 2.69 -1.10 4.48
C LEU A 37 3.78 -0.82 3.44
N VAL A 38 4.99 -0.51 3.92
CA VAL A 38 6.21 -0.45 3.09
C VAL A 38 7.09 -1.64 3.46
N SER A 39 7.23 -2.59 2.53
CA SER A 39 8.06 -3.79 2.70
C SER A 39 9.54 -3.47 2.47
N GLN A 40 10.44 -4.21 3.14
CA GLN A 40 11.88 -4.16 2.86
C GLN A 40 12.20 -4.64 1.44
N GLU A 41 11.50 -5.68 0.98
CA GLU A 41 11.53 -6.17 -0.39
C GLU A 41 10.22 -5.74 -1.08
N PRO A 42 10.21 -4.63 -1.84
CA PRO A 42 9.02 -4.19 -2.54
C PRO A 42 8.71 -5.10 -3.73
N VAL A 43 7.43 -5.42 -3.90
CA VAL A 43 6.94 -6.22 -5.03
C VAL A 43 6.52 -5.28 -6.15
N LEU A 44 7.03 -5.51 -7.36
CA LEU A 44 6.54 -4.87 -8.59
C LEU A 44 5.79 -5.91 -9.42
N PHE A 45 4.62 -5.53 -9.91
CA PHE A 45 3.84 -6.33 -10.83
C PHE A 45 4.30 -6.09 -12.27
N ALA A 46 4.17 -7.12 -13.12
CA ALA A 46 4.36 -6.96 -14.55
C ALA A 46 3.34 -5.95 -15.09
N GLY A 47 3.83 -4.81 -15.57
CA GLY A 47 3.03 -3.68 -15.99
C GLY A 47 3.85 -2.39 -16.01
N SER A 48 3.16 -1.28 -16.28
CA SER A 48 3.72 0.07 -16.26
C SER A 48 3.97 0.57 -14.84
N ILE A 49 4.80 1.61 -14.72
CA ILE A 49 5.00 2.35 -13.46
C ILE A 49 3.66 2.91 -12.96
N LYS A 50 2.83 3.43 -13.88
CA LYS A 50 1.49 3.96 -13.56
C LYS A 50 0.61 2.91 -12.89
N GLU A 51 0.58 1.69 -13.44
CA GLU A 51 -0.19 0.58 -12.87
C GLU A 51 0.33 0.15 -11.50
N ASN A 52 1.66 0.12 -11.31
CA ASN A 52 2.25 -0.21 -10.01
C ASN A 52 1.97 0.84 -8.92
N ILE A 53 1.99 2.13 -9.25
CA ILE A 53 1.61 3.19 -8.30
C ILE A 53 0.10 3.15 -8.03
N GLY A 54 -0.70 3.03 -9.09
CA GLY A 54 -2.17 2.97 -8.99
C GLY A 54 -2.68 1.77 -8.20
N TYR A 55 -1.92 0.67 -8.13
CA TYR A 55 -2.27 -0.51 -7.34
C TYR A 55 -2.56 -0.21 -5.87
N GLY A 56 -1.96 0.84 -5.29
CA GLY A 56 -2.19 1.23 -3.90
C GLY A 56 -3.58 1.80 -3.60
N LYS A 57 -4.36 2.15 -4.63
CA LYS A 57 -5.70 2.75 -4.46
C LYS A 57 -6.64 2.36 -5.60
N ASP A 58 -7.78 1.77 -5.24
CA ASP A 58 -8.85 1.46 -6.17
C ASP A 58 -9.27 2.73 -6.96
N ALA A 59 -9.29 2.63 -8.28
CA ALA A 59 -9.67 3.70 -9.20
C ALA A 59 -8.88 5.02 -9.01
N ALA A 60 -7.58 4.94 -8.69
CA ALA A 60 -6.70 6.10 -8.63
C ALA A 60 -6.70 6.90 -9.96
N THR A 61 -6.86 8.22 -9.88
CA THR A 61 -6.80 9.09 -11.06
C THR A 61 -5.34 9.37 -11.47
N ASP A 62 -5.14 9.83 -12.70
CA ASP A 62 -3.81 10.19 -13.20
C ASP A 62 -3.16 11.30 -12.37
N GLU A 63 -3.97 12.25 -11.87
CA GLU A 63 -3.52 13.33 -10.99
C GLU A 63 -3.06 12.78 -9.64
N GLU A 64 -3.80 11.83 -9.06
CA GLU A 64 -3.43 11.21 -7.78
C GLU A 64 -2.16 10.36 -7.90
N ILE A 65 -2.00 9.66 -9.03
CA ILE A 65 -0.78 8.90 -9.33
C ILE A 65 0.42 9.83 -9.45
N LYS A 66 0.28 10.96 -10.15
CA LYS A 66 1.34 11.97 -10.25
C LYS A 66 1.69 12.56 -8.88
N ALA A 67 0.69 12.94 -8.10
CA ALA A 67 0.89 13.46 -6.75
C ALA A 67 1.59 12.44 -5.83
N ALA A 68 1.22 11.15 -5.91
CA ALA A 68 1.89 10.09 -5.17
C ALA A 68 3.36 9.93 -5.59
N ALA A 69 3.66 10.02 -6.89
CA ALA A 69 5.03 9.99 -7.39
C ALA A 69 5.86 11.18 -6.93
N GLU A 70 5.27 12.38 -6.86
CA GLU A 70 5.93 13.58 -6.32
C GLU A 70 6.24 13.44 -4.83
N LEU A 71 5.26 13.01 -4.03
CA LEU A 71 5.43 12.80 -2.59
C LEU A 71 6.47 11.71 -2.28
N ALA A 72 6.57 10.69 -3.12
CA ALA A 72 7.59 9.64 -3.02
C ALA A 72 8.96 10.04 -3.58
N ASN A 73 9.13 11.28 -4.06
CA ASN A 73 10.34 11.76 -4.75
C ASN A 73 10.74 10.91 -5.97
N ALA A 74 9.75 10.28 -6.62
CA ALA A 74 9.92 9.40 -7.77
C ALA A 74 9.69 10.13 -9.11
N ALA A 75 8.99 11.27 -9.12
CA ALA A 75 8.61 11.99 -10.34
C ALA A 75 9.78 12.21 -11.31
N ASN A 76 10.91 12.77 -10.82
CA ASN A 76 12.09 13.03 -11.63
C ASN A 76 12.74 11.76 -12.23
N PHE A 77 12.63 10.62 -11.55
CA PHE A 77 13.14 9.34 -12.05
C PHE A 77 12.22 8.80 -13.15
N ILE A 78 10.91 8.89 -12.94
CA ILE A 78 9.89 8.43 -13.89
C ILE A 78 9.97 9.22 -15.19
N ASP A 79 10.14 10.54 -15.13
CA ASP A 79 10.27 11.40 -16.32
C ASP A 79 11.52 11.09 -17.16
N LYS A 80 12.57 10.57 -16.52
CA LYS A 80 13.81 10.14 -17.19
C LYS A 80 13.75 8.69 -17.66
N PHE A 81 12.69 7.97 -17.32
CA PHE A 81 12.58 6.56 -17.63
C PHE A 81 12.35 6.38 -19.14
N PRO A 82 13.08 5.49 -19.82
CA PRO A 82 12.92 5.31 -21.25
C PRO A 82 11.52 4.78 -21.56
N HIS A 83 10.74 5.57 -22.30
CA HIS A 83 9.47 5.12 -22.84
C HIS A 83 9.76 4.13 -23.97
N VAL A 84 9.53 2.84 -23.73
CA VAL A 84 9.51 1.86 -24.80
C VAL A 84 8.21 2.07 -25.57
N SER A 85 8.29 2.80 -26.68
CA SER A 85 7.21 2.85 -27.66
C SER A 85 7.09 1.46 -28.29
N SER A 86 6.12 0.68 -27.82
CA SER A 86 5.60 -0.48 -28.55
C SER A 86 4.60 -0.03 -29.60
#